data_AF-A0A969WF45-F1
#
_entry.id   AF-A0A969WF45-F1
#
_cell.length_a   1.000
_cell.length_b   1.000
_cell.length_c   1.000
_cell.angle_alpha   90.00
_cell.angle_beta   90.00
_cell.angle_gamma   90.00
#
_symmetry.space_group_name_H-M   'P 1'
#
loop_
_entity.id
_entity.type
_entity.pdbx_description
1 polymer ?
#
loop_
_entity_poly.entity_id
_entity_poly.type
_entity_poly.pdbx_seq_one_letter_code
_entity_poly.pdbx_strand_id
1 'polypeptide(L)'
;MINSKRIHINGIVQGVGFRPFVYGLATDLTLTGWVRNTSAGVDIEVDGPPEQLERFTAALTHNAPPLAQIDEIAITDRPANGFTAFEIIHSQAVADAFQPISPDVSLCDDCLRELFDPADRRYRYPFINCTNCGPRFTIIKDIPYDRPLTTMSPFEMCPDCRAEYEDPLDRRFHAQPVACPVCGPQVWLEVGEQFSVFSGQFSVPNLQSPISNLGAEDAIQATRQLLSEGKIVAIKGLGGFHLACDATNDTAVTELRRRKLRRDKPFALMMPDLAIIEQHCYVNQVERDLLTSPQRPIVILRRRPDSAISRAVAPGQNSIGVMLPYTPLHHLLFAPPLTPSSPHPLTALVMTSGNLSEEPIAYRNDEARERLGQLADACLMHNREIHVRCDDSVMRVFGNQLSVIGNQSSDHRSPTTDHRLPTTDHRLPTTNYRLPIRRSRGYAPFPVRLPWEMPPILAAGAELKNTFCLTHGRYAFLSQHIGDLEN
;
A
#
# COMPACT_ATOMS: atom_id res chain seq x y z
N MET A 1 40.04 -10.45 21.58
CA MET A 1 40.00 -8.98 21.57
C MET A 1 38.57 -8.61 21.19
N ILE A 2 37.85 -7.89 22.06
CA ILE A 2 36.49 -7.42 21.75
C ILE A 2 36.65 -6.03 21.13
N ASN A 3 36.14 -5.88 19.91
CA ASN A 3 36.05 -4.58 19.25
C ASN A 3 34.61 -4.11 19.34
N SER A 4 34.40 -2.80 19.21
CA SER A 4 33.07 -2.22 19.14
C SER A 4 32.96 -1.29 17.94
N LYS A 5 31.82 -1.35 17.27
CA LYS A 5 31.48 -0.49 16.15
C LYS A 5 30.20 0.28 16.47
N ARG A 6 30.19 1.56 16.11
CA ARG A 6 28.95 2.34 15.94
C ARG A 6 28.65 2.43 14.46
N ILE A 7 27.43 2.08 14.10
CA ILE A 7 26.94 2.06 12.74
C ILE A 7 25.72 2.98 12.68
N HIS A 8 25.72 3.91 11.75
CA HIS A 8 24.60 4.78 11.45
C HIS A 8 24.14 4.51 10.02
N ILE A 9 22.84 4.25 9.86
CA ILE A 9 22.26 3.84 8.58
C ILE A 9 21.16 4.82 8.19
N ASN A 10 21.27 5.35 6.97
CA ASN A 10 20.32 6.26 6.34
C ASN A 10 19.66 5.63 5.12
N GLY A 11 18.48 6.15 4.77
CA GLY A 11 17.68 5.68 3.63
C GLY A 11 16.28 5.31 4.09
N ILE A 12 15.69 4.22 3.59
CA ILE A 12 14.45 3.65 4.12
C ILE A 12 14.78 2.47 5.00
N VAL A 13 14.92 2.75 6.29
CA VAL A 13 15.29 1.75 7.30
C VAL A 13 14.35 1.75 8.50
N GLN A 14 13.29 2.56 8.47
CA GLN A 14 12.25 2.57 9.50
C GLN A 14 10.91 2.10 8.96
N GLY A 15 10.16 1.38 9.81
CA GLY A 15 8.88 0.77 9.43
C GLY A 15 9.01 -0.38 8.42
N VAL A 16 10.20 -0.94 8.27
CA VAL A 16 10.50 -2.02 7.29
C VAL A 16 11.03 -3.30 7.95
N GLY A 17 10.83 -3.45 9.26
CA GLY A 17 11.36 -4.60 10.01
C GLY A 17 12.87 -4.55 10.28
N PHE A 18 13.50 -3.39 10.12
CA PHE A 18 14.96 -3.26 10.25
C PHE A 18 15.48 -3.54 11.66
N ARG A 19 14.85 -3.00 12.72
CA ARG A 19 15.25 -3.28 14.11
C ARG A 19 15.20 -4.78 14.46
N PRO A 20 14.08 -5.51 14.16
CA PRO A 20 14.03 -6.98 14.23
C PRO A 20 15.16 -7.68 13.49
N PHE A 21 15.42 -7.29 12.23
CA PHE A 21 16.47 -7.88 11.42
C PHE A 21 17.86 -7.71 12.05
N VAL A 22 18.17 -6.49 12.53
CA VAL A 22 19.44 -6.19 13.20
C VAL A 22 19.59 -7.02 14.48
N TYR A 23 18.54 -7.12 15.28
CA TYR A 23 18.53 -7.92 16.50
C TYR A 23 18.79 -9.41 16.20
N GLY A 24 18.06 -9.98 15.23
CA GLY A 24 18.24 -11.38 14.84
C GLY A 24 19.66 -11.66 14.35
N LEU A 25 20.17 -10.80 13.46
CA LEU A 25 21.52 -10.91 12.93
C LEU A 25 22.59 -10.81 14.03
N ALA A 26 22.44 -9.90 14.99
CA ALA A 26 23.38 -9.77 16.10
C ALA A 26 23.36 -11.02 17.00
N THR A 27 22.16 -11.54 17.28
CA THR A 27 21.97 -12.73 18.11
C THR A 27 22.58 -13.97 17.45
N ASP A 28 22.32 -14.18 16.16
CA ASP A 28 22.87 -15.31 15.38
C ASP A 28 24.40 -15.30 15.33
N LEU A 29 25.01 -14.11 15.36
CA LEU A 29 26.46 -13.93 15.37
C LEU A 29 27.05 -13.82 16.78
N THR A 30 26.24 -14.03 17.83
CA THR A 30 26.64 -13.95 19.25
C THR A 30 27.29 -12.61 19.62
N LEU A 31 26.75 -11.52 19.06
CA LEU A 31 27.19 -10.15 19.31
C LEU A 31 26.34 -9.51 20.41
N THR A 32 26.89 -8.50 21.10
CA THR A 32 26.16 -7.71 22.11
C THR A 32 26.08 -6.25 21.70
N GLY A 33 25.18 -5.47 22.32
CA GLY A 33 25.00 -4.06 21.99
C GLY A 33 23.53 -3.68 21.84
N TRP A 34 23.22 -2.75 20.93
CA TRP A 34 21.86 -2.27 20.76
C TRP A 34 21.55 -1.69 19.38
N VAL A 35 20.26 -1.61 19.06
CA VAL A 35 19.72 -0.89 17.90
C VAL A 35 18.56 0.02 18.30
N ARG A 36 18.45 1.19 17.66
CA ARG A 36 17.32 2.12 17.87
C ARG A 36 16.99 2.92 16.61
N ASN A 37 15.74 3.39 16.55
CA ASN A 37 15.36 4.41 15.58
C ASN A 37 15.72 5.81 16.10
N THR A 38 16.15 6.69 15.21
CA THR A 38 16.26 8.13 15.48
C THR A 38 15.51 8.92 14.42
N SER A 39 15.33 10.23 14.57
CA SER A 39 14.77 11.03 13.45
C SER A 39 15.77 11.22 12.30
N ALA A 40 17.02 10.75 12.44
CA ALA A 40 18.06 10.80 11.41
C ALA A 40 18.25 9.48 10.66
N GLY A 41 17.81 8.35 11.21
CA GLY A 41 18.13 7.03 10.64
C GLY A 41 17.97 5.90 11.66
N VAL A 42 18.82 4.88 11.53
CA VAL A 42 18.95 3.80 12.52
C VAL A 42 20.37 3.82 13.07
N ASP A 43 20.48 3.89 14.40
CA ASP A 43 21.74 3.78 15.12
C ASP A 43 21.90 2.37 15.67
N ILE A 44 23.10 1.82 15.52
CA ILE A 44 23.50 0.52 16.06
C ILE A 44 24.83 0.69 16.78
N GLU A 45 24.94 0.12 17.97
CA GLU A 45 26.22 -0.19 18.59
C GLU A 45 26.35 -1.69 18.74
N VAL A 46 27.49 -2.24 18.34
CA VAL A 46 27.70 -3.68 18.33
C VAL A 46 29.11 -4.02 18.77
N ASP A 47 29.21 -4.96 19.71
CA ASP A 47 30.42 -5.40 20.38
C ASP A 47 30.63 -6.90 20.08
N GLY A 48 31.87 -7.28 19.79
CA GLY A 48 32.21 -8.68 19.59
C GLY A 48 33.58 -8.94 18.96
N PRO A 49 33.86 -10.21 18.60
CA PRO A 49 35.08 -10.57 17.88
C PRO A 49 35.14 -9.89 16.51
N PRO A 50 36.32 -9.43 16.04
CA PRO A 50 36.47 -8.71 14.76
C PRO A 50 35.84 -9.43 13.56
N GLU A 51 36.04 -10.74 13.45
CA GLU A 51 35.47 -11.57 12.38
C GLU A 51 33.94 -11.54 12.35
N GLN A 52 33.30 -11.57 13.52
CA GLN A 52 31.83 -11.53 13.62
C GLN A 52 31.29 -10.13 13.31
N LEU A 53 32.02 -9.07 13.68
CA LEU A 53 31.66 -7.69 13.33
C LEU A 53 31.76 -7.43 11.81
N GLU A 54 32.75 -8.03 11.14
CA GLU A 54 32.86 -7.97 9.68
C GLU A 54 31.69 -8.70 9.01
N ARG A 55 31.35 -9.90 9.48
CA ARG A 55 30.19 -10.67 8.99
C ARG A 55 28.87 -9.92 9.22
N PHE A 56 28.70 -9.31 10.39
CA PHE A 56 27.53 -8.50 10.72
C PHE A 56 27.39 -7.31 9.76
N THR A 57 28.48 -6.57 9.57
CA THR A 57 28.50 -5.40 8.67
C THR A 57 28.18 -5.79 7.22
N ALA A 58 28.74 -6.89 6.74
CA ALA A 58 28.45 -7.39 5.39
C ALA A 58 26.98 -7.84 5.24
N ALA A 59 26.45 -8.53 6.25
CA ALA A 59 25.07 -9.02 6.24
C ALA A 59 24.04 -7.89 6.36
N LEU A 60 24.33 -6.80 7.09
CA LEU A 60 23.46 -5.62 7.17
C LEU A 60 23.10 -5.06 5.78
N THR A 61 24.01 -5.16 4.81
CA THR A 61 23.79 -4.65 3.45
C THR A 61 23.19 -5.70 2.54
N HIS A 62 23.71 -6.93 2.55
CA HIS A 62 23.30 -7.97 1.59
C HIS A 62 21.95 -8.64 1.94
N ASN A 63 21.60 -8.68 3.23
CA ASN A 63 20.44 -9.41 3.72
C ASN A 63 19.39 -8.46 4.31
N ALA A 64 19.44 -7.17 3.95
CA ALA A 64 18.49 -6.17 4.45
C ALA A 64 17.03 -6.59 4.15
N PRO A 65 16.07 -6.19 5.00
CA PRO A 65 14.67 -6.51 4.78
C PRO A 65 14.18 -6.10 3.39
N PRO A 66 13.20 -6.82 2.79
CA PRO A 66 12.78 -6.58 1.40
C PRO A 66 12.29 -5.17 1.07
N LEU A 67 11.80 -4.45 2.08
CA LEU A 67 11.32 -3.07 1.95
C LEU A 67 12.37 -2.01 2.32
N ALA A 68 13.52 -2.45 2.83
CA ALA A 68 14.58 -1.55 3.22
C ALA A 68 15.38 -1.10 2.00
N GLN A 69 15.72 0.18 1.96
CA GLN A 69 16.69 0.72 1.01
C GLN A 69 17.73 1.49 1.79
N ILE A 70 18.96 0.98 1.82
CA ILE A 70 20.07 1.65 2.47
C ILE A 70 20.70 2.62 1.45
N ASP A 71 20.71 3.91 1.77
CA ASP A 71 21.31 4.94 0.93
C ASP A 71 22.75 5.26 1.34
N GLU A 72 23.04 5.18 2.64
CA GLU A 72 24.35 5.41 3.24
C GLU A 72 24.50 4.59 4.53
N ILE A 73 25.71 4.09 4.76
CA ILE A 73 26.11 3.43 5.99
C ILE A 73 27.44 4.03 6.46
N ALA A 74 27.43 4.61 7.65
CA ALA A 74 28.62 5.16 8.30
C ALA A 74 29.03 4.25 9.46
N ILE A 75 30.29 3.84 9.48
CA ILE A 75 30.82 2.88 10.46
C ILE A 75 32.05 3.47 11.12
N THR A 76 32.04 3.53 12.44
CA THR A 76 33.15 4.05 13.24
C THR A 76 33.49 3.09 14.36
N ASP A 77 34.78 2.87 14.60
CA ASP A 77 35.24 2.09 15.74
C ASP A 77 35.09 2.88 17.04
N ARG A 78 34.87 2.18 18.16
CA ARG A 78 34.67 2.79 19.48
C ARG A 78 35.05 1.84 20.63
N PRO A 79 35.10 2.32 21.88
CA PRO A 79 35.16 1.46 23.05
C PRO A 79 33.88 0.63 23.23
N ALA A 80 34.00 -0.55 23.84
CA ALA A 80 32.85 -1.40 24.17
C ALA A 80 31.80 -0.67 25.02
N ASN A 81 30.51 -0.88 24.73
CA ASN A 81 29.39 -0.26 25.46
C ASN A 81 29.03 -0.98 26.77
N GLY A 82 29.57 -2.18 27.00
CA GLY A 82 29.34 -2.95 28.23
C GLY A 82 28.00 -3.70 28.28
N PHE A 83 27.25 -3.76 27.18
CA PHE A 83 26.06 -4.58 27.09
C PHE A 83 26.44 -6.07 27.06
N THR A 84 25.70 -6.89 27.82
CA THR A 84 25.89 -8.35 27.91
C THR A 84 24.98 -9.12 26.96
N ALA A 85 24.03 -8.45 26.33
CA ALA A 85 23.12 -8.97 25.32
C ALA A 85 22.95 -7.92 24.21
N PHE A 86 22.32 -8.29 23.10
CA PHE A 86 21.90 -7.32 22.10
C PHE A 86 20.45 -6.90 22.37
N GLU A 87 20.16 -5.59 22.36
CA GLU A 87 18.84 -5.07 22.73
C GLU A 87 18.26 -4.10 21.69
N ILE A 88 16.93 -4.11 21.52
CA ILE A 88 16.24 -3.02 20.81
C ILE A 88 15.83 -1.97 21.85
N ILE A 89 16.49 -0.83 21.85
CA ILE A 89 16.26 0.23 22.84
C ILE A 89 15.29 1.30 22.33
N HIS A 90 14.85 2.17 23.23
CA HIS A 90 13.92 3.25 22.91
C HIS A 90 14.43 4.19 21.83
N SER A 91 13.53 4.60 20.94
CA SER A 91 13.81 5.55 19.87
C SER A 91 14.14 6.93 20.44
N GLN A 92 15.02 7.67 19.76
CA GLN A 92 15.45 9.00 20.19
C GLN A 92 15.25 10.04 19.08
N ALA A 93 14.49 11.09 19.35
CA ALA A 93 14.42 12.24 18.45
C ALA A 93 15.74 13.02 18.47
N VAL A 94 16.20 13.41 17.29
CA VAL A 94 17.33 14.29 17.02
C VAL A 94 16.77 15.56 16.36
N ALA A 95 17.10 16.72 16.92
CA ALA A 95 16.63 18.00 16.38
C ALA A 95 17.12 18.21 14.94
N ASP A 96 16.25 18.77 14.10
CA ASP A 96 16.49 19.12 12.68
C ASP A 96 16.89 17.95 11.76
N ALA A 97 16.84 16.71 12.25
CA ALA A 97 17.06 15.53 11.45
C ALA A 97 15.77 15.10 10.73
N PHE A 98 15.95 14.49 9.56
CA PHE A 98 14.85 13.90 8.80
C PHE A 98 15.20 12.47 8.40
N GLN A 99 14.16 11.66 8.20
CA GLN A 99 14.29 10.28 7.82
C GLN A 99 13.19 9.93 6.81
N PRO A 100 13.52 9.37 5.63
CA PRO A 100 12.53 8.90 4.68
C PRO A 100 11.57 7.88 5.29
N ILE A 101 10.28 8.06 5.00
CA ILE A 101 9.19 7.19 5.47
C ILE A 101 8.89 6.14 4.40
N SER A 102 8.71 4.89 4.83
CA SER A 102 8.30 3.81 3.93
C SER A 102 6.88 4.04 3.39
N PRO A 103 6.64 3.79 2.09
CA PRO A 103 5.29 3.85 1.53
C PRO A 103 4.39 2.75 2.09
N ASP A 104 3.08 2.90 1.91
CA ASP A 104 2.14 1.82 2.21
C ASP A 104 2.36 0.63 1.27
N VAL A 105 2.29 -0.59 1.81
CA VAL A 105 2.55 -1.82 1.07
C VAL A 105 1.40 -2.81 1.23
N SER A 106 1.15 -3.59 0.18
CA SER A 106 0.10 -4.60 0.19
C SER A 106 0.36 -5.71 1.18
N LEU A 107 -0.70 -6.42 1.56
CA LEU A 107 -0.62 -7.65 2.35
C LEU A 107 0.41 -8.63 1.76
N CYS A 108 1.29 -9.18 2.59
CA CYS A 108 2.23 -10.23 2.17
C CYS A 108 1.55 -11.61 2.14
N ASP A 109 2.13 -12.54 1.39
CA ASP A 109 1.59 -13.89 1.22
C ASP A 109 1.43 -14.65 2.56
N ASP A 110 2.33 -14.42 3.51
CA ASP A 110 2.26 -15.01 4.85
C ASP A 110 1.07 -14.52 5.68
N CYS A 111 0.74 -13.24 5.60
CA CYS A 111 -0.44 -12.71 6.26
C CYS A 111 -1.71 -13.03 5.47
N LEU A 112 -1.63 -13.16 4.14
CA LEU A 112 -2.75 -13.63 3.32
C LEU A 112 -3.13 -15.08 3.67
N ARG A 113 -2.13 -15.95 3.89
CA ARG A 113 -2.34 -17.32 4.37
C ARG A 113 -3.05 -17.34 5.74
N GLU A 114 -2.54 -16.60 6.72
CA GLU A 114 -3.18 -16.50 8.05
C GLU A 114 -4.58 -15.89 8.00
N LEU A 115 -4.82 -14.91 7.11
CA LEU A 115 -6.15 -14.31 6.93
C LEU A 115 -7.22 -15.35 6.58
N PHE A 116 -6.83 -16.43 5.90
CA PHE A 116 -7.74 -17.49 5.45
C PHE A 116 -7.51 -18.83 6.15
N ASP A 117 -6.67 -18.90 7.18
CA ASP A 117 -6.45 -20.11 7.98
C ASP A 117 -7.42 -20.13 9.19
N PRO A 118 -8.41 -21.05 9.24
CA PRO A 118 -9.35 -21.13 10.36
C PRO A 118 -8.72 -21.43 11.71
N ALA A 119 -7.49 -21.94 11.74
CA ALA A 119 -6.74 -22.20 12.97
C ALA A 119 -6.00 -20.96 13.49
N ASP A 120 -5.83 -19.92 12.67
CA ASP A 120 -5.13 -18.70 13.07
C ASP A 120 -6.05 -17.78 13.89
N ARG A 121 -5.50 -17.17 14.94
CA ARG A 121 -6.22 -16.21 15.80
C ARG A 121 -6.67 -14.94 15.07
N ARG A 122 -6.09 -14.67 13.90
CA ARG A 122 -6.43 -13.57 12.99
C ARG A 122 -7.19 -14.05 11.76
N TYR A 123 -7.76 -15.25 11.79
CA TYR A 123 -8.68 -15.73 10.76
C TYR A 123 -9.71 -14.65 10.44
N ARG A 124 -9.74 -14.24 9.17
CA ARG A 124 -10.63 -13.22 8.61
C ARG A 124 -10.55 -11.84 9.26
N TYR A 125 -9.44 -11.51 9.93
CA TYR A 125 -9.26 -10.21 10.56
C TYR A 125 -8.87 -9.12 9.54
N PRO A 126 -9.71 -8.07 9.30
CA PRO A 126 -9.54 -7.12 8.19
C PRO A 126 -8.35 -6.16 8.31
N PHE A 127 -7.60 -6.20 9.41
CA PHE A 127 -6.42 -5.36 9.64
C PHE A 127 -5.13 -6.14 9.91
N ILE A 128 -5.12 -7.45 9.62
CA ILE A 128 -3.90 -8.27 9.74
C ILE A 128 -2.74 -7.66 8.95
N ASN A 129 -1.58 -7.58 9.61
CA ASN A 129 -0.32 -7.14 9.02
C ASN A 129 0.86 -7.76 9.80
N CYS A 130 2.06 -7.51 9.29
CA CYS A 130 3.33 -7.79 9.96
C CYS A 130 4.33 -6.66 9.66
N THR A 131 5.58 -6.82 10.10
CA THR A 131 6.68 -5.87 9.83
C THR A 131 6.92 -5.62 8.33
N ASN A 132 6.59 -6.60 7.47
CA ASN A 132 6.83 -6.59 6.03
C ASN A 132 5.64 -6.13 5.17
N CYS A 133 4.49 -5.79 5.76
CA CYS A 133 3.32 -5.36 4.98
C CYS A 133 2.40 -4.40 5.73
N GLY A 134 1.40 -3.88 5.01
CA GLY A 134 0.34 -3.05 5.56
C GLY A 134 0.63 -1.55 5.52
N PRO A 135 -0.17 -0.74 6.23
CA PRO A 135 -0.09 0.72 6.16
C PRO A 135 1.18 1.26 6.83
N ARG A 136 1.71 2.35 6.28
CA ARG A 136 2.86 3.11 6.79
C ARG A 136 2.53 4.59 6.67
N PHE A 137 2.82 5.19 5.52
CA PHE A 137 2.62 6.61 5.25
C PHE A 137 1.22 7.11 5.63
N THR A 138 0.16 6.35 5.36
CA THR A 138 -1.20 6.81 5.67
C THR A 138 -1.56 6.78 7.16
N ILE A 139 -0.74 6.18 8.02
CA ILE A 139 -1.00 6.06 9.47
C ILE A 139 0.08 6.70 10.35
N ILE A 140 1.24 7.06 9.80
CA ILE A 140 2.33 7.69 10.55
C ILE A 140 1.98 9.16 10.76
N LYS A 141 1.94 9.59 12.02
CA LYS A 141 1.71 10.98 12.44
C LYS A 141 3.01 11.76 12.55
N ASP A 142 4.08 11.11 13.00
CA ASP A 142 5.41 11.70 13.14
C ASP A 142 6.52 10.63 13.21
N ILE A 143 7.78 11.07 13.19
CA ILE A 143 8.98 10.24 13.37
C ILE A 143 9.70 10.60 14.69
N PRO A 144 10.48 9.69 15.32
CA PRO A 144 10.83 8.32 14.89
C PRO A 144 9.65 7.36 14.83
N TYR A 145 9.66 6.40 13.89
CA TYR A 145 8.52 5.50 13.71
C TYR A 145 8.32 4.54 14.90
N ASP A 146 7.29 4.82 15.71
CA ASP A 146 6.78 3.96 16.78
C ASP A 146 5.26 4.13 16.95
N ARG A 147 4.59 3.12 17.53
CA ARG A 147 3.13 3.03 17.67
C ARG A 147 2.45 4.30 18.22
N PRO A 148 2.97 5.00 19.26
CA PRO A 148 2.35 6.22 19.79
C PRO A 148 2.25 7.36 18.76
N LEU A 149 3.16 7.40 17.79
CA LEU A 149 3.20 8.38 16.70
C LEU A 149 2.49 7.87 15.44
N THR A 150 1.48 7.01 15.61
CA THR A 150 0.64 6.50 14.51
C THR A 150 -0.84 6.57 14.85
N THR A 151 -1.71 6.31 13.87
CA THR A 151 -3.16 6.13 14.11
C THR A 151 -3.50 4.83 14.85
N MET A 152 -2.50 3.99 15.16
CA MET A 152 -2.66 2.81 16.01
C MET A 152 -2.50 3.12 17.51
N SER A 153 -2.14 4.35 17.87
CA SER A 153 -1.96 4.75 19.28
C SER A 153 -3.20 4.59 20.18
N PRO A 154 -4.45 4.76 19.71
CA PRO A 154 -5.63 4.54 20.56
C PRO A 154 -5.94 3.06 20.84
N PHE A 155 -5.28 2.13 20.13
CA PHE A 155 -5.52 0.69 20.24
C PHE A 155 -4.46 0.05 21.13
N GLU A 156 -4.77 -0.17 22.40
CA GLU A 156 -3.83 -0.82 23.33
C GLU A 156 -3.67 -2.31 22.97
N MET A 157 -2.43 -2.80 22.88
CA MET A 157 -2.14 -4.20 22.55
C MET A 157 -2.65 -5.14 23.66
N CYS A 158 -3.47 -6.12 23.30
CA CYS A 158 -3.84 -7.21 24.21
C CYS A 158 -2.61 -8.08 24.57
N PRO A 159 -2.68 -8.91 25.63
CA PRO A 159 -1.55 -9.75 26.05
C PRO A 159 -0.95 -10.59 24.92
N ASP A 160 -1.77 -11.21 24.06
CA ASP A 160 -1.27 -12.04 22.95
C ASP A 160 -0.54 -11.23 21.89
N CYS A 161 -1.05 -10.05 21.53
CA CYS A 161 -0.36 -9.16 20.59
C CYS A 161 0.92 -8.58 21.18
N ARG A 162 0.95 -8.35 22.50
CA ARG A 162 2.14 -7.89 23.20
C ARG A 162 3.22 -8.98 23.22
N ALA A 163 2.84 -10.22 23.49
CA ALA A 163 3.75 -11.36 23.45
C ALA A 163 4.45 -11.49 22.09
N GLU A 164 3.68 -11.46 20.98
CA GLU A 164 4.28 -11.48 19.63
C GLU A 164 5.09 -10.21 19.30
N TYR A 165 4.70 -9.05 19.85
CA TYR A 165 5.43 -7.80 19.63
C TYR A 165 6.80 -7.81 20.31
N GLU A 166 6.92 -8.50 21.45
CA GLU A 166 8.12 -8.58 22.29
C GLU A 166 8.96 -9.84 22.01
N ASP A 167 8.40 -10.89 21.39
CA ASP A 167 9.10 -12.12 21.02
C ASP A 167 9.95 -11.94 19.75
N PRO A 168 11.29 -12.00 19.83
CA PRO A 168 12.16 -11.85 18.67
C PRO A 168 12.04 -12.95 17.62
N LEU A 169 11.46 -14.10 17.96
CA LEU A 169 11.23 -15.20 17.03
C LEU A 169 9.91 -15.05 16.27
N ASP A 170 9.03 -14.15 16.69
CA ASP A 170 7.79 -13.86 15.99
C ASP A 170 8.01 -12.87 14.85
N ARG A 171 7.37 -13.11 13.71
CA ARG A 171 7.41 -12.20 12.54
C ARG A 171 6.81 -10.82 12.81
N ARG A 172 6.07 -10.67 13.91
CA ARG A 172 5.44 -9.43 14.38
C ARG A 172 6.25 -8.75 15.49
N PHE A 173 7.46 -9.23 15.77
CA PHE A 173 8.42 -8.55 16.62
C PHE A 173 8.58 -7.08 16.18
N HIS A 174 8.29 -6.14 17.08
CA HIS A 174 8.26 -4.70 16.79
C HIS A 174 7.39 -4.25 15.60
N ALA A 175 6.38 -5.02 15.18
CA ALA A 175 5.38 -4.57 14.22
C ALA A 175 4.48 -3.50 14.85
N GLN A 176 4.82 -2.22 14.66
CA GLN A 176 4.09 -1.10 15.27
C GLN A 176 2.56 -1.13 15.04
N PRO A 177 2.04 -1.54 13.87
CA PRO A 177 0.60 -1.63 13.62
C PRO A 177 -0.01 -3.00 13.93
N VAL A 178 0.67 -3.86 14.71
CA VAL A 178 0.15 -5.17 15.11
C VAL A 178 -1.16 -5.02 15.88
N ALA A 179 -2.11 -5.88 15.54
CA ALA A 179 -3.42 -5.95 16.17
C ALA A 179 -4.07 -7.31 15.90
N CYS A 180 -5.20 -7.56 16.57
CA CYS A 180 -6.07 -8.72 16.40
C CYS A 180 -7.54 -8.31 16.62
N PRO A 181 -8.52 -9.22 16.44
CA PRO A 181 -9.93 -8.90 16.67
C PRO A 181 -10.26 -8.35 18.07
N VAL A 182 -9.44 -8.63 19.09
CA VAL A 182 -9.66 -8.20 20.49
C VAL A 182 -9.24 -6.74 20.72
N CYS A 183 -8.02 -6.39 20.34
CA CYS A 183 -7.45 -5.06 20.63
C CYS A 183 -7.49 -4.07 19.47
N GLY A 184 -7.77 -4.57 18.27
CA GLY A 184 -7.55 -3.82 17.05
C GLY A 184 -8.76 -3.06 16.54
N PRO A 185 -8.58 -2.38 15.40
CA PRO A 185 -9.67 -1.72 14.72
C PRO A 185 -10.80 -2.69 14.33
N GLN A 186 -12.01 -2.14 14.26
CA GLN A 186 -13.24 -2.83 13.94
C GLN A 186 -13.89 -2.24 12.69
N VAL A 187 -14.56 -3.09 11.92
CA VAL A 187 -15.33 -2.74 10.72
C VAL A 187 -16.81 -2.77 11.05
N TRP A 188 -17.58 -1.84 10.50
CA TRP A 188 -19.05 -1.85 10.56
C TRP A 188 -19.65 -1.30 9.26
N LEU A 189 -20.94 -1.56 9.04
CA LEU A 189 -21.67 -1.09 7.86
C LEU A 189 -22.77 -0.10 8.27
N GLU A 190 -22.81 1.04 7.60
CA GLU A 190 -23.89 2.03 7.70
C GLU A 190 -24.74 2.00 6.41
N VAL A 191 -26.06 2.04 6.51
CA VAL A 191 -27.00 2.00 5.35
C VAL A 191 -27.86 3.26 5.37
N GLY A 192 -28.17 3.83 4.19
CA GLY A 192 -28.91 5.10 4.04
C GLY A 192 -30.30 5.12 4.70
N GLU A 193 -30.94 6.27 4.96
CA GLU A 193 -31.01 7.53 4.19
C GLU A 193 -30.04 8.63 4.69
N GLN A 194 -28.97 8.90 3.92
CA GLN A 194 -27.89 9.87 4.19
C GLN A 194 -27.00 9.59 5.43
N PHE A 195 -26.99 8.33 5.91
CA PHE A 195 -26.19 7.77 7.02
C PHE A 195 -26.62 8.17 8.45
N SER A 196 -27.92 8.31 8.67
CA SER A 196 -28.52 8.55 9.98
C SER A 196 -28.14 7.48 11.03
N VAL A 197 -27.26 7.87 11.93
CA VAL A 197 -27.35 7.81 13.40
C VAL A 197 -28.57 7.01 13.93
N PHE A 198 -28.31 5.81 14.48
CA PHE A 198 -29.18 4.94 15.29
C PHE A 198 -30.64 4.67 14.82
N SER A 199 -30.94 3.37 14.64
CA SER A 199 -32.28 2.75 14.59
C SER A 199 -33.19 3.06 13.38
N GLY A 200 -32.87 2.47 12.23
CA GLY A 200 -33.82 2.20 11.15
C GLY A 200 -33.66 0.75 10.69
N GLN A 201 -34.72 -0.07 10.78
CA GLN A 201 -34.69 -1.49 10.39
C GLN A 201 -34.62 -1.62 8.86
N PHE A 202 -33.41 -1.59 8.31
CA PHE A 202 -33.16 -2.23 7.01
C PHE A 202 -32.93 -3.73 7.24
N SER A 203 -33.88 -4.54 6.78
CA SER A 203 -33.77 -5.99 6.82
C SER A 203 -33.03 -6.44 5.56
N VAL A 204 -31.79 -6.89 5.68
CA VAL A 204 -31.19 -7.73 4.63
C VAL A 204 -31.80 -9.13 4.79
N PRO A 205 -32.42 -9.72 3.75
CA PRO A 205 -32.91 -11.09 3.84
C PRO A 205 -31.77 -12.01 4.31
N ASN A 206 -31.99 -12.78 5.38
CA ASN A 206 -31.04 -13.70 6.04
C ASN A 206 -30.08 -13.11 7.10
N LEU A 207 -30.15 -11.83 7.48
CA LEU A 207 -29.44 -11.32 8.67
C LEU A 207 -30.40 -11.27 9.88
N GLN A 208 -30.12 -12.06 10.92
CA GLN A 208 -30.96 -12.17 12.12
C GLN A 208 -30.82 -10.97 13.08
N SER A 209 -29.88 -10.05 12.83
CA SER A 209 -29.61 -8.88 13.67
C SER A 209 -29.73 -7.57 12.87
N PRO A 210 -30.17 -6.46 13.50
CA PRO A 210 -30.15 -5.13 12.88
C PRO A 210 -28.75 -4.79 12.38
N ILE A 211 -28.63 -4.21 11.19
CA ILE A 211 -27.34 -3.88 10.54
C ILE A 211 -26.42 -3.05 11.46
N SER A 212 -27.00 -2.26 12.38
CA SER A 212 -26.27 -1.42 13.33
C SER A 212 -25.47 -2.17 14.40
N ASN A 213 -25.69 -3.48 14.59
CA ASN A 213 -25.03 -4.30 15.62
C ASN A 213 -24.26 -5.50 15.03
N LEU A 214 -23.91 -5.45 13.75
CA LEU A 214 -23.19 -6.52 13.09
C LEU A 214 -21.75 -6.63 13.61
N GLY A 215 -21.29 -7.86 13.81
CA GLY A 215 -19.87 -8.13 13.97
C GLY A 215 -19.11 -7.77 12.68
N ALA A 216 -17.79 -7.63 12.77
CA ALA A 216 -16.97 -7.23 11.62
C ALA A 216 -17.16 -8.14 10.38
N GLU A 217 -17.30 -9.45 10.60
CA GLU A 217 -17.55 -10.41 9.51
C GLU A 217 -18.94 -10.20 8.88
N ASP A 218 -19.97 -10.02 9.68
CA ASP A 218 -21.33 -9.80 9.19
C ASP A 218 -21.43 -8.52 8.37
N ALA A 219 -20.72 -7.45 8.76
CA ALA A 219 -20.65 -6.21 7.99
C ALA A 219 -20.01 -6.41 6.60
N ILE A 220 -18.98 -7.26 6.51
CA ILE A 220 -18.33 -7.62 5.24
C ILE A 220 -19.28 -8.46 4.38
N GLN A 221 -19.97 -9.45 4.95
CA GLN A 221 -20.93 -10.28 4.22
C GLN A 221 -22.13 -9.46 3.73
N ALA A 222 -22.68 -8.57 4.56
CA ALA A 222 -23.74 -7.65 4.16
C ALA A 222 -23.28 -6.73 3.01
N THR A 223 -22.03 -6.25 3.06
CA THR A 223 -21.46 -5.46 1.95
C THR A 223 -21.39 -6.27 0.66
N ARG A 224 -20.93 -7.53 0.72
CA ARG A 224 -20.89 -8.43 -0.44
C ARG A 224 -22.28 -8.66 -1.03
N GLN A 225 -23.29 -8.85 -0.17
CA GLN A 225 -24.67 -9.00 -0.60
C GLN A 225 -25.16 -7.75 -1.33
N LEU A 226 -25.01 -6.57 -0.75
CA LEU A 226 -25.42 -5.30 -1.36
C LEU A 226 -24.75 -5.09 -2.73
N LEU A 227 -23.45 -5.36 -2.84
CA LEU A 227 -22.72 -5.26 -4.12
C LEU A 227 -23.27 -6.23 -5.16
N SER A 228 -23.58 -7.48 -4.77
CA SER A 228 -24.17 -8.49 -5.67
C SER A 228 -25.59 -8.14 -6.13
N GLU A 229 -26.32 -7.36 -5.32
CA GLU A 229 -27.65 -6.83 -5.65
C GLU A 229 -27.59 -5.56 -6.53
N GLY A 230 -26.39 -5.14 -6.94
CA GLY A 230 -26.18 -3.96 -7.78
C GLY A 230 -26.24 -2.64 -7.03
N LYS A 231 -26.11 -2.64 -5.69
CA LYS A 231 -25.98 -1.42 -4.89
C LYS A 231 -24.58 -0.82 -4.99
N ILE A 232 -24.48 0.46 -4.69
CA ILE A 232 -23.24 1.21 -4.60
C ILE A 232 -22.85 1.33 -3.13
N VAL A 233 -21.66 0.86 -2.76
CA VAL A 233 -21.17 0.92 -1.37
C VAL A 233 -19.90 1.77 -1.32
N ALA A 234 -19.85 2.73 -0.40
CA ALA A 234 -18.61 3.43 -0.06
C ALA A 234 -17.79 2.55 0.89
N ILE A 235 -16.53 2.27 0.58
CA ILE A 235 -15.68 1.34 1.33
C ILE A 235 -14.45 2.10 1.82
N LYS A 236 -14.25 2.16 3.14
CA LYS A 236 -13.04 2.76 3.71
C LYS A 236 -11.84 1.87 3.42
N GLY A 237 -10.94 2.37 2.59
CA GLY A 237 -9.69 1.71 2.22
C GLY A 237 -8.51 2.14 3.09
N LEU A 238 -7.31 2.01 2.54
CA LEU A 238 -6.06 2.33 3.24
C LEU A 238 -5.72 3.83 3.25
N GLY A 239 -6.02 4.54 2.16
CA GLY A 239 -5.70 5.96 1.95
C GLY A 239 -6.91 6.86 1.71
N GLY A 240 -8.12 6.31 1.72
CA GLY A 240 -9.38 7.02 1.54
C GLY A 240 -10.53 6.06 1.28
N PHE A 241 -11.71 6.60 1.01
CA PHE A 241 -12.88 5.83 0.63
C PHE A 241 -12.89 5.52 -0.86
N HIS A 242 -13.38 4.34 -1.23
CA HIS A 242 -13.74 3.99 -2.60
C HIS A 242 -15.26 3.92 -2.75
N LEU A 243 -15.80 4.37 -3.88
CA LEU A 243 -17.14 3.97 -4.30
C LEU A 243 -17.05 2.68 -5.10
N ALA A 244 -17.79 1.67 -4.66
CA ALA A 244 -17.76 0.32 -5.22
C ALA A 244 -19.13 -0.15 -5.69
N CYS A 245 -19.15 -0.86 -6.82
CA CYS A 245 -20.30 -1.58 -7.34
C CYS A 245 -19.79 -2.74 -8.22
N ASP A 246 -20.64 -3.72 -8.52
CA ASP A 246 -20.31 -4.79 -9.48
C ASP A 246 -20.01 -4.19 -10.87
N ALA A 247 -18.82 -4.46 -11.41
CA ALA A 247 -18.36 -3.94 -12.69
C ALA A 247 -18.98 -4.68 -13.90
N THR A 248 -19.61 -5.83 -13.67
CA THR A 248 -20.35 -6.59 -14.69
C THR A 248 -21.81 -6.15 -14.79
N ASN A 249 -22.32 -5.46 -13.76
CA ASN A 249 -23.69 -4.94 -13.73
C ASN A 249 -23.75 -3.54 -14.37
N ASP A 250 -24.18 -3.47 -15.63
CA ASP A 250 -24.25 -2.23 -16.41
C ASP A 250 -25.13 -1.15 -15.77
N THR A 251 -26.24 -1.55 -15.14
CA THR A 251 -27.15 -0.65 -14.43
C THR A 251 -26.46 0.01 -13.24
N ALA A 252 -25.74 -0.78 -12.42
CA ALA A 252 -25.02 -0.27 -11.25
C ALA A 252 -23.89 0.70 -11.66
N VAL A 253 -23.12 0.36 -12.70
CA VAL A 253 -22.04 1.21 -13.20
C VAL A 253 -22.58 2.52 -13.77
N THR A 254 -23.67 2.46 -14.52
CA THR A 254 -24.33 3.65 -15.10
C THR A 254 -24.91 4.54 -14.01
N GLU A 255 -25.54 3.95 -12.98
CA GLU A 255 -26.05 4.70 -11.84
C GLU A 255 -24.93 5.38 -11.04
N LEU A 256 -23.80 4.70 -10.83
CA LEU A 256 -22.62 5.29 -10.20
C LEU A 256 -22.09 6.49 -10.99
N ARG A 257 -22.06 6.42 -12.33
CA ARG A 257 -21.69 7.58 -13.16
C ARG A 257 -22.65 8.75 -12.98
N ARG A 258 -23.95 8.47 -12.98
CA ARG A 258 -25.01 9.46 -12.81
C ARG A 258 -24.85 10.19 -11.48
N ARG A 259 -24.71 9.44 -10.37
CA ARG A 259 -24.52 10.01 -9.02
C ARG A 259 -23.22 10.80 -8.89
N LYS A 260 -22.10 10.27 -9.41
CA LYS A 260 -20.78 10.91 -9.30
C LYS A 260 -20.57 12.09 -10.27
N LEU A 261 -21.53 12.36 -11.16
CA LEU A 261 -21.42 13.36 -12.24
C LEU A 261 -20.18 13.14 -13.12
N ARG A 262 -19.82 11.87 -13.37
CA ARG A 262 -18.60 11.49 -14.10
C ARG A 262 -18.94 10.82 -15.42
N ARG A 263 -19.06 11.62 -16.48
CA ARG A 263 -19.49 11.17 -17.83
C ARG A 263 -18.55 10.13 -18.44
N ASP A 264 -17.32 10.53 -18.79
CA ASP A 264 -16.46 9.68 -19.65
C ASP A 264 -15.21 9.16 -18.96
N LYS A 265 -14.74 9.82 -17.88
CA LYS A 265 -13.48 9.45 -17.22
C LYS A 265 -13.57 7.99 -16.72
N PRO A 266 -12.64 7.09 -17.13
CA PRO A 266 -12.71 5.67 -16.80
C PRO A 266 -12.75 5.41 -15.30
N PHE A 267 -13.42 4.34 -14.91
CA PHE A 267 -13.33 3.79 -13.55
C PHE A 267 -12.20 2.78 -13.44
N ALA A 268 -11.56 2.76 -12.28
CA ALA A 268 -10.63 1.70 -11.93
C ALA A 268 -11.41 0.49 -11.41
N LEU A 269 -10.90 -0.69 -11.68
CA LEU A 269 -11.48 -1.97 -11.28
C LEU A 269 -10.56 -2.69 -10.31
N MET A 270 -11.13 -3.42 -9.38
CA MET A 270 -10.44 -4.43 -8.59
C MET A 270 -10.97 -5.82 -8.96
N MET A 271 -10.05 -6.76 -9.18
CA MET A 271 -10.34 -8.17 -9.50
C MET A 271 -9.54 -9.06 -8.57
N PRO A 272 -10.04 -10.25 -8.16
CA PRO A 272 -9.47 -11.01 -7.05
C PRO A 272 -8.05 -11.54 -7.32
N ASP A 273 -7.77 -11.92 -8.56
CA ASP A 273 -6.54 -12.57 -8.95
C ASP A 273 -6.22 -12.36 -10.45
N LEU A 274 -5.03 -12.77 -10.86
CA LEU A 274 -4.58 -12.66 -12.25
C LEU A 274 -5.42 -13.49 -13.22
N ALA A 275 -5.98 -14.62 -12.79
CA ALA A 275 -6.76 -15.48 -13.67
C ALA A 275 -8.05 -14.77 -14.11
N ILE A 276 -8.74 -14.10 -13.18
CA ILE A 276 -9.91 -13.27 -13.51
C ILE A 276 -9.51 -12.06 -14.36
N ILE A 277 -8.37 -11.41 -14.08
CA ILE A 277 -7.89 -10.31 -14.93
C ILE A 277 -7.68 -10.76 -16.37
N GLU A 278 -7.05 -11.93 -16.57
CA GLU A 278 -6.72 -12.48 -17.90
C GLU A 278 -7.97 -12.90 -18.70
N GLN A 279 -9.09 -13.18 -18.05
CA GLN A 279 -10.39 -13.39 -18.71
C GLN A 279 -10.94 -12.09 -19.32
N HIS A 280 -10.54 -10.92 -18.83
CA HIS A 280 -11.05 -9.64 -19.27
C HIS A 280 -10.04 -8.77 -20.01
N CYS A 281 -8.74 -9.01 -19.81
CA CYS A 281 -7.65 -8.21 -20.35
C CYS A 281 -6.56 -9.08 -20.99
N TYR A 282 -5.80 -8.48 -21.90
CA TYR A 282 -4.49 -8.97 -22.26
C TYR A 282 -3.48 -8.46 -21.23
N VAL A 283 -2.61 -9.36 -20.75
CA VAL A 283 -1.60 -9.05 -19.72
C VAL A 283 -0.26 -9.61 -20.18
N ASN A 284 0.73 -8.73 -20.35
CA ASN A 284 2.12 -9.11 -20.59
C ASN A 284 2.90 -9.27 -19.28
N GLN A 285 4.14 -9.74 -19.35
CA GLN A 285 4.94 -10.00 -18.14
C GLN A 285 5.20 -8.74 -17.29
N VAL A 286 5.49 -7.60 -17.92
CA VAL A 286 5.76 -6.35 -17.19
C VAL A 286 4.50 -5.83 -16.48
N GLU A 287 3.34 -6.00 -17.10
CA GLU A 287 2.04 -5.69 -16.50
C GLU A 287 1.72 -6.66 -15.34
N ARG A 288 2.02 -7.95 -15.51
CA ARG A 288 1.89 -8.96 -14.44
C ARG A 288 2.73 -8.57 -13.23
N ASP A 289 4.00 -8.24 -13.43
CA ASP A 289 4.93 -7.85 -12.37
C ASP A 289 4.45 -6.59 -11.64
N LEU A 290 3.84 -5.63 -12.36
CA LEU A 290 3.25 -4.44 -11.75
C LEU A 290 2.02 -4.80 -10.91
N LEU A 291 1.11 -5.62 -11.43
CA LEU A 291 -0.10 -6.04 -10.70
C LEU A 291 0.24 -6.81 -9.42
N THR A 292 1.29 -7.63 -9.44
CA THR A 292 1.73 -8.44 -8.29
C THR A 292 2.71 -7.74 -7.36
N SER A 293 3.22 -6.57 -7.75
CA SER A 293 4.14 -5.79 -6.93
C SER A 293 3.54 -5.44 -5.55
N PRO A 294 4.38 -5.25 -4.51
CA PRO A 294 3.92 -4.79 -3.19
C PRO A 294 3.13 -3.46 -3.24
N GLN A 295 3.35 -2.65 -4.28
CA GLN A 295 2.66 -1.38 -4.47
C GLN A 295 1.23 -1.55 -5.01
N ARG A 296 0.89 -2.68 -5.64
CA ARG A 296 -0.44 -2.97 -6.22
C ARG A 296 -1.11 -1.77 -6.92
N PRO A 297 -0.44 -1.11 -7.89
CA PRO A 297 -1.05 0.01 -8.60
C PRO A 297 -2.22 -0.44 -9.48
N ILE A 298 -3.04 0.52 -9.90
CA ILE A 298 -3.93 0.35 -11.04
C ILE A 298 -3.07 0.30 -12.30
N VAL A 299 -3.16 -0.78 -13.06
CA VAL A 299 -2.46 -0.95 -14.34
C VAL A 299 -3.48 -0.78 -15.47
N ILE A 300 -3.17 0.08 -16.44
CA ILE A 300 -4.01 0.26 -17.63
C ILE A 300 -3.72 -0.87 -18.61
N LEU A 301 -4.70 -1.77 -18.76
CA LEU A 301 -4.58 -2.98 -19.58
C LEU A 301 -5.47 -2.90 -20.81
N ARG A 302 -5.08 -3.58 -21.89
CA ARG A 302 -5.92 -3.71 -23.08
C ARG A 302 -7.06 -4.67 -22.79
N ARG A 303 -8.30 -4.19 -22.95
CA ARG A 303 -9.52 -4.98 -22.76
C ARG A 303 -9.66 -6.02 -23.87
N ARG A 304 -10.14 -7.22 -23.51
CA ARG A 304 -10.58 -8.24 -24.48
C ARG A 304 -11.95 -7.92 -25.06
N PRO A 305 -12.21 -8.18 -26.35
CA PRO A 305 -13.49 -7.85 -27.00
C PRO A 305 -14.72 -8.47 -26.31
N ASP A 306 -14.58 -9.69 -25.80
CA ASP A 306 -15.57 -10.56 -25.17
C ASP A 306 -15.68 -10.37 -23.64
N SER A 307 -14.95 -9.42 -23.06
CA SER A 307 -15.01 -9.13 -21.64
C SER A 307 -16.44 -8.75 -21.20
N ALA A 308 -16.94 -9.45 -20.17
CA ALA A 308 -18.24 -9.21 -19.53
C ALA A 308 -18.33 -7.91 -18.71
N ILE A 309 -17.23 -7.17 -18.55
CA ILE A 309 -17.21 -5.89 -17.86
C ILE A 309 -18.07 -4.87 -18.61
N SER A 310 -18.91 -4.13 -17.92
CA SER A 310 -19.76 -3.09 -18.53
C SER A 310 -18.93 -2.14 -19.40
N ARG A 311 -19.46 -1.77 -20.57
CA ARG A 311 -18.84 -0.77 -21.45
C ARG A 311 -18.86 0.62 -20.80
N ALA A 312 -19.80 0.87 -19.89
CA ALA A 312 -19.85 2.09 -19.11
C ALA A 312 -18.64 2.24 -18.16
N VAL A 313 -17.86 1.19 -17.85
CA VAL A 313 -16.64 1.36 -17.03
C VAL A 313 -15.63 2.31 -17.68
N ALA A 314 -15.48 2.24 -19.01
CA ALA A 314 -14.57 3.10 -19.77
C ALA A 314 -15.15 3.40 -21.16
N PRO A 315 -16.11 4.35 -21.25
CA PRO A 315 -16.80 4.67 -22.50
C PRO A 315 -15.81 5.06 -23.61
N GLY A 316 -15.96 4.46 -24.79
CA GLY A 316 -15.10 4.74 -25.95
C GLY A 316 -13.64 4.28 -25.82
N GLN A 317 -13.27 3.54 -24.77
CA GLN A 317 -11.89 3.09 -24.54
C GLN A 317 -11.73 1.59 -24.77
N ASN A 318 -10.60 1.20 -25.35
CA ASN A 318 -10.17 -0.19 -25.52
C ASN A 318 -9.26 -0.67 -24.39
N SER A 319 -9.10 0.14 -23.35
CA SER A 319 -8.31 -0.17 -22.16
C SER A 319 -9.09 0.12 -20.90
N ILE A 320 -8.88 -0.71 -19.87
CA ILE A 320 -9.46 -0.54 -18.53
C ILE A 320 -8.34 -0.53 -17.49
N GLY A 321 -8.51 0.25 -16.43
CA GLY A 321 -7.58 0.28 -15.31
C GLY A 321 -7.95 -0.80 -14.31
N VAL A 322 -7.02 -1.71 -14.01
CA VAL A 322 -7.27 -2.86 -13.12
C VAL A 322 -6.20 -2.92 -12.02
N MET A 323 -6.59 -3.22 -10.79
CA MET A 323 -5.70 -3.52 -9.68
C MET A 323 -6.11 -4.82 -8.98
N LEU A 324 -5.16 -5.41 -8.25
CA LEU A 324 -5.41 -6.54 -7.36
C LEU A 324 -5.71 -6.06 -5.93
N PRO A 325 -6.40 -6.86 -5.10
CA PRO A 325 -6.56 -6.61 -3.68
C PRO A 325 -5.22 -6.33 -3.01
N TYR A 326 -5.21 -5.31 -2.15
CA TYR A 326 -3.99 -4.88 -1.48
C TYR A 326 -4.15 -4.70 0.03
N THR A 327 -5.36 -4.82 0.58
CA THR A 327 -5.62 -4.86 2.03
C THR A 327 -6.34 -6.15 2.39
N PRO A 328 -6.28 -6.61 3.65
CA PRO A 328 -7.05 -7.77 4.07
C PRO A 328 -8.56 -7.58 3.83
N LEU A 329 -9.10 -6.38 4.08
CA LEU A 329 -10.49 -6.06 3.80
C LEU A 329 -10.85 -6.28 2.33
N HIS A 330 -9.99 -5.86 1.39
CA HIS A 330 -10.20 -6.14 -0.03
C HIS A 330 -10.23 -7.65 -0.33
N HIS A 331 -9.29 -8.42 0.22
CA HIS A 331 -9.30 -9.88 0.05
C HIS A 331 -10.58 -10.52 0.61
N LEU A 332 -11.10 -10.04 1.74
CA LEU A 332 -12.33 -10.56 2.35
C LEU A 332 -13.60 -10.25 1.53
N LEU A 333 -13.64 -9.12 0.82
CA LEU A 333 -14.74 -8.80 -0.11
C LEU A 333 -14.81 -9.79 -1.28
N PHE A 334 -13.66 -10.30 -1.73
CA PHE A 334 -13.54 -11.30 -2.78
C PHE A 334 -13.49 -12.75 -2.29
N ALA A 335 -13.58 -12.97 -0.96
CA ALA A 335 -13.43 -14.30 -0.37
C ALA A 335 -14.51 -15.27 -0.86
N PRO A 336 -14.23 -16.59 -0.86
CA PRO A 336 -15.25 -17.58 -1.13
C PRO A 336 -16.44 -17.47 -0.15
N PRO A 337 -17.61 -18.02 -0.51
CA PRO A 337 -18.79 -18.02 0.35
C PRO A 337 -18.49 -18.87 1.60
N LEU A 338 -18.83 -18.37 2.79
CA LEU A 338 -18.60 -19.11 4.05
C LEU A 338 -19.67 -20.19 4.28
N THR A 339 -20.87 -19.93 3.80
CA THR A 339 -22.04 -20.79 3.91
C THR A 339 -22.70 -20.91 2.53
N PRO A 340 -23.53 -21.94 2.30
CA PRO A 340 -24.34 -22.02 1.08
C PRO A 340 -25.30 -20.83 0.87
N SER A 341 -25.65 -20.12 1.95
CA SER A 341 -26.46 -18.89 1.93
C SER A 341 -25.63 -17.61 1.70
N SER A 342 -24.30 -17.70 1.70
CA SER A 342 -23.43 -16.55 1.48
C SER A 342 -23.50 -16.07 0.01
N PRO A 343 -23.28 -14.78 -0.26
CA PRO A 343 -23.30 -14.24 -1.62
C PRO A 343 -22.26 -14.94 -2.51
N HIS A 344 -22.59 -15.11 -3.79
CA HIS A 344 -21.65 -15.61 -4.79
C HIS A 344 -20.37 -14.75 -4.79
N PRO A 345 -19.19 -15.33 -5.10
CA PRO A 345 -17.95 -14.57 -5.18
C PRO A 345 -18.08 -13.43 -6.20
N LEU A 346 -17.76 -12.23 -5.75
CA LEU A 346 -17.61 -11.08 -6.64
C LEU A 346 -16.39 -11.34 -7.53
N THR A 347 -16.45 -10.99 -8.82
CA THR A 347 -15.35 -11.23 -9.76
C THR A 347 -14.69 -9.95 -10.25
N ALA A 348 -15.44 -8.85 -10.30
CA ALA A 348 -14.92 -7.54 -10.63
C ALA A 348 -15.74 -6.44 -9.97
N LEU A 349 -15.06 -5.57 -9.21
CA LEU A 349 -15.67 -4.40 -8.61
C LEU A 349 -15.12 -3.13 -9.25
N VAL A 350 -15.98 -2.15 -9.51
CA VAL A 350 -15.52 -0.76 -9.65
C VAL A 350 -14.94 -0.35 -8.29
N MET A 351 -13.77 0.28 -8.30
CA MET A 351 -13.13 0.84 -7.11
C MET A 351 -12.59 2.22 -7.47
N THR A 352 -13.49 3.21 -7.52
CA THR A 352 -13.15 4.60 -7.86
C THR A 352 -13.07 5.43 -6.58
N SER A 353 -12.33 6.54 -6.61
CA SER A 353 -12.18 7.42 -5.44
C SER A 353 -13.55 7.88 -4.90
N GLY A 354 -13.72 7.89 -3.59
CA GLY A 354 -14.93 8.30 -2.88
C GLY A 354 -14.97 9.81 -2.72
N ASN A 355 -15.51 10.49 -3.73
CA ASN A 355 -15.68 11.94 -3.79
C ASN A 355 -16.64 12.29 -4.94
N LEU A 356 -17.23 13.49 -4.92
CA LEU A 356 -17.84 14.05 -6.13
C LEU A 356 -16.74 14.32 -7.18
N SER A 357 -17.07 14.40 -8.47
CA SER A 357 -16.05 14.66 -9.50
C SER A 357 -15.18 15.88 -9.14
N GLU A 358 -13.87 15.78 -9.43
CA GLU A 358 -12.83 16.82 -9.22
C GLU A 358 -12.43 17.07 -7.75
N GLU A 359 -13.31 16.82 -6.79
CA GLU A 359 -12.93 16.92 -5.37
C GLU A 359 -11.86 15.90 -4.94
N PRO A 360 -11.09 16.19 -3.88
CA PRO A 360 -10.21 15.21 -3.28
C PRO A 360 -10.97 14.05 -2.63
N ILE A 361 -10.33 12.88 -2.57
CA ILE A 361 -10.89 11.68 -1.92
C ILE A 361 -11.24 11.96 -0.44
N ALA A 362 -12.47 11.60 -0.04
CA ALA A 362 -12.84 11.59 1.38
C ALA A 362 -12.07 10.47 2.08
N TYR A 363 -11.59 10.72 3.29
CA TYR A 363 -10.80 9.73 4.05
C TYR A 363 -11.21 9.62 5.53
N ARG A 364 -11.93 10.61 6.05
CA ARG A 364 -12.51 10.57 7.39
C ARG A 364 -13.95 10.04 7.36
N ASN A 365 -14.41 9.46 8.46
CA ASN A 365 -15.75 8.86 8.54
C ASN A 365 -16.86 9.92 8.50
N ASP A 366 -16.64 11.06 9.15
CA ASP A 366 -17.53 12.23 9.10
C ASP A 366 -17.63 12.80 7.68
N GLU A 367 -16.50 13.03 7.01
CA GLU A 367 -16.49 13.46 5.60
C GLU A 367 -17.23 12.49 4.69
N ALA A 368 -17.06 11.18 4.90
CA ALA A 368 -17.75 10.16 4.12
C ALA A 368 -19.27 10.25 4.30
N ARG A 369 -19.74 10.53 5.52
CA ARG A 369 -21.19 10.70 5.77
C ARG A 369 -21.75 11.90 5.01
N GLU A 370 -21.08 13.02 5.15
CA GLU A 370 -21.52 14.30 4.57
C GLU A 370 -21.47 14.26 3.03
N ARG A 371 -20.37 13.74 2.46
CA ARG A 371 -20.07 13.88 1.02
C ARG A 371 -20.48 12.68 0.19
N LEU A 372 -20.51 11.47 0.76
CA LEU A 372 -20.78 10.24 0.00
C LEU A 372 -22.22 9.73 0.17
N GLY A 373 -23.03 10.34 1.04
CA GLY A 373 -24.38 9.85 1.34
C GLY A 373 -25.37 9.97 0.20
N GLN A 374 -25.08 10.86 -0.76
CA GLN A 374 -25.85 10.98 -2.00
C GLN A 374 -25.29 10.09 -3.12
N LEU A 375 -24.08 9.53 -2.94
CA LEU A 375 -23.39 8.74 -3.95
C LEU A 375 -23.54 7.24 -3.69
N ALA A 376 -23.51 6.81 -2.43
CA ALA A 376 -23.57 5.41 -2.03
C ALA A 376 -24.87 5.07 -1.30
N ASP A 377 -25.34 3.84 -1.47
CA ASP A 377 -26.48 3.27 -0.75
C ASP A 377 -26.09 2.82 0.67
N ALA A 378 -24.81 2.48 0.88
CA ALA A 378 -24.23 2.09 2.16
C ALA A 378 -22.76 2.49 2.28
N CYS A 379 -22.20 2.44 3.49
CA CYS A 379 -20.81 2.78 3.79
C CYS A 379 -20.18 1.75 4.74
N LEU A 380 -19.22 0.99 4.25
CA LEU A 380 -18.38 0.07 5.05
C LEU A 380 -17.22 0.87 5.65
N MET A 381 -17.29 1.09 6.96
CA MET A 381 -16.37 1.95 7.70
C MET A 381 -15.48 1.16 8.66
N HIS A 382 -14.45 1.84 9.18
CA HIS A 382 -13.68 1.36 10.31
C HIS A 382 -13.13 2.50 11.17
N ASN A 383 -12.74 2.16 12.40
CA ASN A 383 -12.28 3.11 13.42
C ASN A 383 -10.76 3.37 13.41
N ARG A 384 -9.98 2.69 12.56
CA ARG A 384 -8.61 3.16 12.27
C ARG A 384 -8.67 4.45 11.46
N GLU A 385 -8.14 5.53 12.01
CA GLU A 385 -8.00 6.80 11.28
C GLU A 385 -6.98 6.67 10.14
N ILE A 386 -7.23 7.43 9.08
CA ILE A 386 -6.28 7.66 7.99
C ILE A 386 -5.72 9.06 8.25
N HIS A 387 -4.43 9.16 8.55
CA HIS A 387 -3.77 10.43 8.84
C HIS A 387 -3.49 11.23 7.56
N VAL A 388 -2.99 10.54 6.53
CA VAL A 388 -2.69 11.15 5.23
C VAL A 388 -3.54 10.48 4.16
N ARG A 389 -4.36 11.26 3.45
CA ARG A 389 -5.09 10.78 2.28
C ARG A 389 -4.12 10.38 1.18
N CYS A 390 -4.39 9.28 0.49
CA CYS A 390 -3.50 8.75 -0.53
C CYS A 390 -4.31 7.99 -1.59
N ASP A 391 -4.44 8.58 -2.79
CA ASP A 391 -5.07 7.95 -3.94
C ASP A 391 -4.32 6.71 -4.42
N ASP A 392 -5.01 5.81 -5.13
CA ASP A 392 -4.35 4.70 -5.83
C ASP A 392 -3.46 5.20 -6.98
N SER A 393 -2.22 4.72 -7.00
CA SER A 393 -1.29 4.95 -8.11
C SER A 393 -1.79 4.30 -9.40
N VAL A 394 -1.50 4.94 -10.53
CA VAL A 394 -1.90 4.47 -11.86
C VAL A 394 -0.67 4.36 -12.75
N MET A 395 -0.47 3.18 -13.32
CA MET A 395 0.65 2.83 -14.19
C MET A 395 0.16 2.42 -15.57
N ARG A 396 0.95 2.74 -16.59
CA ARG A 396 0.78 2.22 -17.94
C ARG A 396 2.10 1.68 -18.46
N VAL A 397 2.04 0.54 -19.14
CA VAL A 397 3.20 -0.01 -19.84
C VAL A 397 3.12 0.41 -21.31
N PHE A 398 4.24 0.88 -21.85
CA PHE A 398 4.41 1.22 -23.26
C PHE A 398 5.54 0.38 -23.84
N GLY A 399 5.39 -0.06 -25.09
CA GLY A 399 6.43 -0.79 -25.81
C GLY A 399 5.91 -1.33 -27.14
N ASN A 400 6.82 -1.58 -28.07
CA ASN A 400 6.47 -2.16 -29.36
C ASN A 400 6.15 -3.64 -29.18
N GLN A 401 4.88 -4.02 -29.37
CA GLN A 401 4.61 -5.31 -29.99
C GLN A 401 5.19 -5.19 -31.41
N LEU A 402 6.45 -5.61 -31.61
CA LEU A 402 6.85 -6.07 -32.92
C LEU A 402 5.93 -7.24 -33.20
N SER A 403 4.83 -6.95 -33.88
CA SER A 403 4.06 -7.93 -34.61
C SER A 403 5.06 -8.74 -35.41
N VAL A 404 5.21 -10.00 -35.05
CA VAL A 404 5.76 -11.02 -35.94
C VAL A 404 4.76 -11.16 -37.10
N ILE A 405 4.72 -10.15 -37.95
CA ILE A 405 4.20 -10.25 -39.31
C ILE A 405 5.47 -10.42 -40.12
N GLY A 406 5.66 -11.65 -40.61
CA GLY A 406 6.83 -12.03 -41.35
C GLY A 406 7.10 -11.04 -42.47
N ASN A 407 8.36 -10.61 -42.57
CA ASN A 407 8.90 -10.30 -43.87
C ASN A 407 10.38 -10.61 -43.91
N GLN A 408 10.72 -11.20 -45.04
CA GLN A 408 11.99 -11.80 -45.40
C GLN A 408 13.11 -10.76 -45.46
N SER A 409 14.32 -11.23 -45.16
CA SER A 409 15.61 -10.83 -45.73
C SER A 409 15.84 -9.38 -46.18
N SER A 410 16.81 -8.72 -45.56
CA SER A 410 18.09 -8.44 -46.24
C SER A 410 19.12 -7.86 -45.27
N ASP A 411 20.28 -8.53 -45.27
CA ASP A 411 21.52 -8.12 -44.64
C ASP A 411 21.97 -6.72 -45.11
N HIS A 412 22.33 -5.86 -44.16
CA HIS A 412 23.52 -5.03 -44.30
C HIS A 412 24.04 -4.57 -42.93
N ARG A 413 25.11 -5.23 -42.47
CA ARG A 413 26.02 -4.75 -41.43
C ARG A 413 27.22 -4.07 -42.09
N SER A 414 27.64 -2.92 -41.56
CA SER A 414 29.01 -2.35 -41.66
C SER A 414 29.12 -1.11 -40.74
N PRO A 415 30.31 -0.65 -40.31
CA PRO A 415 30.89 -0.99 -39.01
C PRO A 415 31.07 0.23 -38.08
N THR A 416 31.45 -0.08 -36.84
CA THR A 416 31.82 0.78 -35.72
C THR A 416 32.84 1.88 -36.06
N THR A 417 32.62 3.11 -35.56
CA THR A 417 33.66 3.90 -34.87
C THR A 417 33.02 4.94 -33.94
N ASP A 418 33.62 5.02 -32.77
CA ASP A 418 33.24 5.75 -31.56
C ASP A 418 33.48 7.28 -31.67
N HIS A 419 32.94 8.01 -30.70
CA HIS A 419 33.08 9.43 -30.37
C HIS A 419 32.17 10.43 -31.09
N ARG A 420 31.03 10.71 -30.47
CA ARG A 420 30.41 12.05 -30.42
C ARG A 420 29.47 12.18 -29.20
N LEU A 421 29.50 13.38 -28.63
CA LEU A 421 28.79 13.91 -27.44
C LEU A 421 27.34 13.42 -27.27
N PRO A 422 26.79 13.33 -26.03
CA PRO A 422 25.40 12.96 -25.82
C PRO A 422 24.48 14.09 -26.27
N THR A 423 24.20 14.15 -27.56
CA THR A 423 23.08 14.88 -28.13
C THR A 423 21.80 14.13 -27.77
N THR A 424 20.81 14.89 -27.31
CA THR A 424 19.39 14.56 -27.16
C THR A 424 18.88 13.57 -28.20
N ASP A 425 18.92 12.28 -27.89
CA ASP A 425 18.28 11.23 -28.68
C ASP A 425 17.13 10.68 -27.84
N HIS A 426 15.94 11.27 -27.99
CA HIS A 426 14.68 10.76 -27.46
C HIS A 426 14.25 9.50 -28.22
N ARG A 427 15.13 8.49 -28.33
CA ARG A 427 14.68 7.15 -28.74
C ARG A 427 13.87 6.57 -27.62
N LEU A 428 12.58 6.40 -27.86
CA LEU A 428 11.72 5.57 -27.01
C LEU A 428 12.43 4.23 -26.78
N PRO A 429 12.51 3.76 -25.53
CA PRO A 429 13.19 2.49 -25.22
C PRO A 429 12.70 1.38 -26.14
N THR A 430 13.62 0.57 -26.67
CA THR A 430 13.32 -0.61 -27.51
C THR A 430 12.72 -1.77 -26.71
N THR A 431 12.47 -1.57 -25.41
CA THR A 431 11.91 -2.51 -24.45
C THR A 431 10.65 -1.91 -23.81
N ASN A 432 9.75 -2.77 -23.33
CA ASN A 432 8.60 -2.32 -22.55
C ASN A 432 9.07 -1.43 -21.38
N TYR A 433 8.57 -0.20 -21.30
CA TYR A 433 8.88 0.74 -20.22
C TYR A 433 7.62 1.12 -19.45
N ARG A 434 7.80 1.37 -18.14
CA ARG A 434 6.73 1.69 -17.19
C ARG A 434 6.59 3.20 -17.12
N LEU A 435 5.38 3.72 -17.33
CA LEU A 435 5.09 5.14 -17.18
C LEU A 435 4.07 5.36 -16.04
N PRO A 436 4.45 6.05 -14.95
CA PRO A 436 3.48 6.50 -13.96
C PRO A 436 2.59 7.58 -14.55
N ILE A 437 1.28 7.30 -14.58
CA ILE A 437 0.25 8.29 -14.89
C ILE A 437 -0.16 9.04 -13.62
N ARG A 438 -0.14 8.33 -12.48
CA ARG A 438 -0.32 8.90 -11.15
C ARG A 438 0.61 8.21 -10.15
N ARG A 439 1.43 9.00 -9.48
CA ARG A 439 2.29 8.56 -8.36
C ARG A 439 1.62 8.92 -7.04
N SER A 440 1.24 7.91 -6.25
CA SER A 440 0.54 8.08 -4.98
C SER A 440 0.76 6.83 -4.10
N ARG A 441 -0.27 6.09 -3.68
CA ARG A 441 -0.15 4.90 -2.80
C ARG A 441 0.87 3.89 -3.32
N GLY A 442 1.69 3.34 -2.43
CA GLY A 442 2.78 2.41 -2.77
C GLY A 442 4.06 3.08 -3.23
N TYR A 443 4.00 4.38 -3.56
CA TYR A 443 5.13 5.12 -4.10
C TYR A 443 5.43 6.37 -3.29
N ALA A 444 4.45 7.22 -3.00
CA ALA A 444 4.63 8.30 -2.03
C ALA A 444 4.71 7.71 -0.60
N PRO A 445 5.58 8.24 0.27
CA PRO A 445 6.40 9.45 0.14
C PRO A 445 7.85 9.14 -0.26
N PHE A 446 8.08 7.99 -0.92
CA PHE A 446 9.42 7.55 -1.29
C PHE A 446 10.13 8.64 -2.11
N PRO A 447 11.29 9.14 -1.66
CA PRO A 447 11.95 10.24 -2.34
C PRO A 447 12.62 9.79 -3.63
N VAL A 448 12.85 10.74 -4.53
CA VAL A 448 13.80 10.58 -5.62
C VAL A 448 15.17 11.01 -5.10
N ARG A 449 16.15 10.11 -5.15
CA ARG A 449 17.54 10.44 -4.81
C ARG A 449 18.15 11.27 -5.93
N LEU A 450 18.70 12.42 -5.58
CA LEU A 450 19.37 13.35 -6.47
C LEU A 450 20.88 13.05 -6.47
N PRO A 451 21.57 13.23 -7.61
CA PRO A 451 23.02 13.01 -7.66
C PRO A 451 23.83 14.17 -7.03
N TRP A 452 23.16 15.23 -6.59
CA TRP A 452 23.73 16.39 -5.91
C TRP A 452 22.85 16.80 -4.72
N GLU A 453 23.40 17.64 -3.85
CA GLU A 453 22.67 18.23 -2.72
C GLU A 453 21.86 19.44 -3.16
N MET A 454 20.70 19.60 -2.57
CA MET A 454 19.77 20.69 -2.81
C MET A 454 19.42 21.38 -1.48
N PRO A 455 19.31 22.72 -1.46
CA PRO A 455 18.74 23.41 -0.32
C PRO A 455 17.26 23.04 -0.13
N PRO A 456 16.66 23.34 1.02
CA PRO A 456 15.22 23.19 1.21
C PRO A 456 14.42 24.08 0.26
N ILE A 457 13.75 23.48 -0.73
CA ILE A 457 12.91 24.16 -1.71
C ILE A 457 11.53 23.51 -1.71
N LEU A 458 10.48 24.34 -1.76
CA LEU A 458 9.13 23.93 -2.12
C LEU A 458 8.88 24.22 -3.61
N ALA A 459 8.77 23.18 -4.41
CA ALA A 459 8.21 23.26 -5.75
C ALA A 459 6.71 22.95 -5.70
N ALA A 460 5.86 23.96 -5.88
CA ALA A 460 4.41 23.83 -5.75
C ALA A 460 3.75 22.92 -6.82
N GLY A 461 4.45 22.68 -7.94
CA GLY A 461 3.95 21.85 -9.04
C GLY A 461 3.02 22.60 -9.99
N ALA A 462 2.37 21.85 -10.87
CA ALA A 462 1.38 22.37 -11.83
C ALA A 462 -0.03 22.37 -11.21
N GLU A 463 -0.94 23.14 -11.79
CA GLU A 463 -2.33 23.25 -11.33
C GLU A 463 -3.13 21.96 -11.54
N LEU A 464 -3.03 21.35 -12.73
CA LEU A 464 -3.70 20.10 -13.05
C LEU A 464 -2.84 18.90 -12.64
N LYS A 465 -3.50 17.89 -12.07
CA LYS A 465 -2.87 16.67 -11.53
C LYS A 465 -1.70 16.98 -10.59
N ASN A 466 -1.88 17.99 -9.74
CA ASN A 466 -0.86 18.54 -8.88
C ASN A 466 -0.17 17.48 -8.02
N THR A 467 1.14 17.70 -7.88
CA THR A 467 2.02 17.15 -6.84
C THR A 467 2.99 18.26 -6.49
N PHE A 468 3.20 18.52 -5.21
CA PHE A 468 4.31 19.37 -4.78
C PHE A 468 5.56 18.53 -4.54
N CYS A 469 6.72 19.19 -4.47
CA CYS A 469 7.97 18.57 -4.11
C CYS A 469 8.71 19.40 -3.07
N LEU A 470 9.22 18.73 -2.04
CA LEU A 470 10.15 19.30 -1.07
C LEU A 470 11.54 18.70 -1.30
N THR A 471 12.58 19.53 -1.38
CA THR A 471 13.97 19.04 -1.40
C THR A 471 14.60 19.13 -0.03
N HIS A 472 15.47 18.18 0.31
CA HIS A 472 16.35 18.28 1.47
C HIS A 472 17.55 17.35 1.27
N GLY A 473 18.77 17.88 1.42
CA GLY A 473 20.00 17.11 1.16
C GLY A 473 19.98 16.56 -0.26
N ARG A 474 20.13 15.24 -0.42
CA ARG A 474 20.08 14.56 -1.73
C ARG A 474 18.72 13.96 -2.07
N TYR A 475 17.64 14.43 -1.44
CA TYR A 475 16.31 13.88 -1.67
C TYR A 475 15.36 14.95 -2.24
N ALA A 476 14.55 14.52 -3.20
CA ALA A 476 13.35 15.20 -3.66
C ALA A 476 12.12 14.39 -3.26
N PHE A 477 11.40 14.88 -2.26
CA PHE A 477 10.18 14.29 -1.74
C PHE A 477 8.99 14.79 -2.55
N LEU A 478 8.56 13.99 -3.52
CA LEU A 478 7.29 14.25 -4.19
C LEU A 478 6.13 13.84 -3.28
N SER A 479 5.13 14.71 -3.18
CA SER A 479 3.88 14.40 -2.51
C SER A 479 3.16 13.23 -3.20
N GLN A 480 2.18 12.66 -2.51
CA GLN A 480 1.12 11.93 -3.19
C GLN A 480 0.37 12.84 -4.17
N HIS A 481 -0.40 12.25 -5.07
CA HIS A 481 -1.28 13.00 -5.95
C HIS A 481 -2.26 13.86 -5.14
N ILE A 482 -2.25 15.17 -5.38
CA ILE A 482 -3.10 16.12 -4.67
C ILE A 482 -4.47 16.25 -5.36
N GLY A 483 -4.48 16.15 -6.69
CA GLY A 483 -5.65 16.41 -7.54
C GLY A 483 -5.46 17.68 -8.35
N ASP A 484 -6.53 18.14 -9.00
CA ASP A 484 -6.55 19.47 -9.61
C ASP A 484 -6.72 20.52 -8.48
N LEU A 485 -6.18 21.74 -8.63
CA LEU A 485 -6.20 22.76 -7.57
C LEU A 485 -7.41 23.72 -7.62
N GLU A 486 -8.30 23.59 -8.61
CA GLU A 486 -9.46 24.48 -8.82
C GLU A 486 -10.74 24.05 -8.05
N ASN A 487 -10.61 23.28 -6.96
CA ASN A 487 -11.77 22.64 -6.29
C ASN A 487 -12.45 23.48 -5.23
#